data_AF-A0A7X6NWV9-F1
#
_entry.id   AF-A0A7X6NWV9-F1
#
_cell.length_a   1.000
_cell.length_b   1.000
_cell.length_c   1.000
_cell.angle_alpha   90.00
_cell.angle_beta   90.00
_cell.angle_gamma   90.00
#
_symmetry.space_group_name_H-M   'P 1'
#
loop_
_entity.id
_entity.type
_entity.pdbx_description
1 polymer ?
#
loop_
_entity_poly.entity_id
_entity_poly.type
_entity_poly.pdbx_seq_one_letter_code
_entity_poly.pdbx_strand_id
1 'polypeptide(L)'
;MNFIDFFVIIVLILGLLIGFKRGFIKSVVMLVGTILVVILAFYLKNPLATLMYEKLPFFDLKGALAGVTVINILIYEGIAFIIVLFVLAILFKFLLFITKIVDKLLNSLIVLTLPSKILGMIVGLVEAIIILFLFLFISTQVNFFADDINNSKYGHLILKETPFLSGSVEKVYKSVEEIYSLKDEYKDSNDKKEFNKKAIHTLLKHEVLDVNSADKLVEMNKLKIDDAKEIIDLYR
;
A
#
# COMPACT_ATOMS: atom_id res chain seq x y z
N MET A 1 14.12 17.41 9.96
CA MET A 1 12.70 17.15 9.60
C MET A 1 12.52 17.54 8.15
N ASN A 2 12.05 16.64 7.31
CA ASN A 2 11.80 16.89 5.89
C ASN A 2 10.31 17.17 5.64
N PHE A 3 9.93 17.39 4.38
CA PHE A 3 8.53 17.70 4.05
C PHE A 3 7.56 16.54 4.39
N ILE A 4 8.03 15.29 4.37
CA ILE A 4 7.22 14.12 4.78
C ILE A 4 6.88 14.22 6.27
N ASP A 5 7.82 14.65 7.12
CA ASP A 5 7.55 14.86 8.54
C ASP A 5 6.45 15.91 8.76
N PHE A 6 6.49 17.03 8.01
CA PHE A 6 5.45 18.06 8.09
C PHE A 6 4.10 17.55 7.59
N PHE A 7 4.09 16.81 6.48
CA PHE A 7 2.88 16.19 5.94
C PHE A 7 2.23 15.23 6.95
N VAL A 8 3.04 14.35 7.56
CA VAL A 8 2.59 13.42 8.60
C VAL A 8 1.92 14.18 9.75
N ILE A 9 2.58 15.20 10.30
CA ILE A 9 2.04 15.99 11.41
C ILE A 9 0.71 16.65 11.04
N ILE A 10 0.61 17.24 9.83
CA ILE A 10 -0.62 17.88 9.37
C ILE A 10 -1.77 16.88 9.29
N VAL A 11 -1.54 15.69 8.72
CA VAL A 11 -2.58 14.67 8.60
C VAL A 11 -3.01 14.14 9.97
N LEU A 12 -2.09 13.96 10.92
CA LEU A 12 -2.43 13.57 12.29
C LEU A 12 -3.30 14.62 12.99
N ILE A 13 -2.97 15.91 12.84
CA ILE A 13 -3.78 17.02 13.37
C ILE A 13 -5.17 17.03 12.71
N LEU A 14 -5.25 16.87 11.40
CA LEU A 14 -6.54 16.78 10.70
C LEU A 14 -7.35 15.57 11.19
N GLY A 15 -6.71 14.43 11.44
CA GLY A 15 -7.33 13.25 12.05
C GLY A 15 -7.97 13.55 13.40
N LEU A 16 -7.22 14.23 14.28
CA LEU A 16 -7.72 14.69 15.59
C LEU A 16 -8.94 15.61 15.43
N LEU A 17 -8.85 16.63 14.57
CA LEU A 17 -9.93 17.62 14.37
C LEU A 17 -11.19 16.98 13.77
N ILE A 18 -11.01 16.10 12.78
CA ILE A 18 -12.09 15.35 12.15
C ILE A 18 -12.74 14.42 13.17
N GLY A 19 -11.94 13.69 13.96
CA GLY A 19 -12.40 12.83 15.03
C GLY A 19 -13.19 13.58 16.10
N PHE A 20 -12.71 14.74 16.53
CA PHE A 20 -13.40 15.62 17.48
C PHE A 20 -14.77 16.06 16.95
N LYS A 21 -14.82 16.46 15.67
CA LYS A 21 -16.06 16.91 15.01
C LYS A 21 -17.05 15.77 14.84
N ARG A 22 -16.57 14.55 14.59
CA ARG A 22 -17.39 13.35 14.42
C ARG A 22 -17.95 12.82 15.75
N GLY A 23 -17.19 12.91 16.84
CA GLY A 23 -17.51 12.25 18.11
C GLY A 23 -17.25 10.75 18.06
N PHE A 24 -17.25 10.09 19.22
CA PHE A 24 -16.76 8.70 19.37
C PHE A 24 -17.39 7.70 18.41
N ILE A 25 -18.72 7.57 18.43
CA ILE A 25 -19.44 6.51 17.69
C ILE A 25 -19.22 6.66 16.18
N LYS A 26 -19.35 7.88 15.66
CA LYS A 26 -19.12 8.16 14.24
C LYS A 26 -17.67 7.88 13.85
N SER A 27 -16.70 8.27 14.69
CA SER A 27 -15.29 7.98 14.43
C SER A 27 -15.03 6.47 14.42
N VAL A 28 -15.65 5.68 15.32
CA VAL A 28 -15.48 4.21 15.34
C VAL A 28 -16.05 3.58 14.07
N VAL A 29 -17.24 3.99 13.63
CA VAL A 29 -17.85 3.48 12.39
C VAL A 29 -16.95 3.79 11.18
N MET A 30 -16.39 5.00 11.12
CA MET A 30 -15.47 5.40 10.05
C MET A 30 -14.16 4.63 10.09
N LEU A 31 -13.59 4.41 11.29
CA LEU A 31 -12.39 3.62 11.48
C LEU A 31 -12.60 2.18 11.00
N VAL A 32 -13.62 1.50 11.53
CA VAL A 32 -13.94 0.10 11.16
C VAL A 32 -14.22 -0.03 9.67
N GLY A 33 -14.96 0.92 9.10
CA GLY A 33 -15.22 0.95 7.67
C GLY A 33 -13.95 1.12 6.83
N THR A 34 -13.06 2.02 7.25
CA THR A 34 -11.76 2.22 6.58
C THR A 34 -10.91 0.95 6.63
N ILE A 35 -10.84 0.31 7.81
CA ILE A 35 -10.18 -0.99 8.03
C ILE A 35 -10.72 -2.05 7.06
N LEU A 36 -12.05 -2.20 6.97
CA LEU A 36 -12.69 -3.18 6.10
C LEU A 36 -12.42 -2.89 4.61
N VAL A 37 -12.51 -1.63 4.19
CA VAL A 37 -12.22 -1.20 2.82
C VAL A 37 -10.78 -1.55 2.43
N VAL A 38 -9.82 -1.31 3.32
CA VAL A 38 -8.41 -1.64 3.10
C VAL A 38 -8.21 -3.14 2.96
N ILE A 39 -8.76 -3.93 3.89
CA ILE A 39 -8.64 -5.40 3.85
C ILE A 39 -9.21 -5.94 2.55
N LEU A 40 -10.43 -5.52 2.18
CA LEU A 40 -11.06 -5.91 0.92
C LEU A 40 -10.25 -5.46 -0.29
N ALA A 41 -9.64 -4.28 -0.26
CA ALA A 41 -8.79 -3.80 -1.33
C ALA A 41 -7.56 -4.69 -1.53
N PHE A 42 -6.92 -5.15 -0.45
CA PHE A 42 -5.79 -6.07 -0.53
C PHE A 42 -6.18 -7.43 -1.11
N TYR A 43 -7.37 -7.95 -0.77
CA TYR A 43 -7.85 -9.21 -1.34
C TYR A 43 -8.28 -9.09 -2.81
N LEU A 44 -8.86 -7.96 -3.19
CA LEU A 44 -9.45 -7.76 -4.52
C LEU A 44 -8.47 -7.15 -5.54
N LYS A 45 -7.30 -6.65 -5.13
CA LYS A 45 -6.31 -6.08 -6.05
C LYS A 45 -5.69 -7.12 -6.99
N ASN A 46 -5.47 -8.36 -6.52
CA ASN A 46 -4.62 -9.33 -7.24
C ASN A 46 -5.13 -9.64 -8.66
N PRO A 47 -6.44 -9.93 -8.89
CA PRO A 47 -6.94 -10.14 -10.25
C PRO A 47 -6.74 -8.94 -11.18
N LEU A 48 -6.86 -7.72 -10.63
CA LEU A 48 -6.64 -6.50 -11.40
C LEU A 48 -5.14 -6.30 -11.69
N ALA A 49 -4.27 -6.53 -10.70
CA ALA A 49 -2.83 -6.46 -10.87
C ALA A 49 -2.34 -7.44 -11.95
N THR A 50 -2.81 -8.69 -11.89
CA THR A 50 -2.52 -9.72 -12.90
C THR A 50 -2.95 -9.28 -14.29
N LEU A 51 -4.19 -8.80 -14.44
CA LEU A 51 -4.66 -8.29 -15.72
C LEU A 51 -3.77 -7.15 -16.23
N MET A 52 -3.35 -6.24 -15.34
CA MET A 52 -2.52 -5.09 -15.69
C MET A 52 -1.11 -5.52 -16.11
N TYR A 53 -0.35 -6.26 -15.31
CA TYR A 53 1.01 -6.63 -15.68
C TYR A 53 1.06 -7.65 -16.83
N GLU A 54 0.02 -8.46 -17.05
CA GLU A 54 -0.07 -9.35 -18.21
C GLU A 54 -0.42 -8.56 -19.49
N LYS A 55 -1.34 -7.59 -19.45
CA LYS A 55 -1.83 -6.93 -20.69
C LYS A 55 -1.16 -5.59 -21.02
N LEU A 56 -0.66 -4.85 -20.03
CA LEU A 56 -0.08 -3.53 -20.23
C LEU A 56 1.44 -3.64 -20.50
N PRO A 57 2.03 -2.69 -21.25
CA PRO A 57 3.47 -2.69 -21.54
C PRO A 57 4.29 -2.42 -20.27
N PHE A 58 5.44 -3.07 -20.11
CA PHE A 58 6.38 -2.69 -19.07
C PHE A 58 7.11 -1.41 -19.47
N PHE A 59 7.38 -0.55 -18.51
CA PHE A 59 8.08 0.70 -18.72
C PHE A 59 9.56 0.55 -18.38
N ASP A 60 10.40 1.17 -19.21
CA ASP A 60 11.82 1.29 -18.90
C ASP A 60 12.02 2.34 -17.81
N LEU A 61 12.34 1.86 -16.60
CA LEU A 61 12.69 2.72 -15.47
C LEU A 61 13.99 3.50 -15.77
N LYS A 62 14.14 4.67 -15.17
CA LYS A 62 15.35 5.50 -15.26
C LYS A 62 16.12 5.51 -13.94
N GLY A 63 17.38 5.94 -14.00
CA GLY A 63 18.24 6.05 -12.82
C GLY A 63 18.72 4.69 -12.30
N ALA A 64 18.85 4.56 -10.98
CA ALA A 64 19.41 3.37 -10.31
C ALA A 64 18.62 2.07 -10.58
N LEU A 65 17.37 2.17 -11.04
CA LEU A 65 16.50 1.03 -11.33
C LEU A 65 16.37 0.74 -12.84
N ALA A 66 17.16 1.43 -13.68
CA ALA A 66 17.07 1.26 -15.12
C ALA A 66 17.43 -0.17 -15.54
N GLY A 67 16.58 -0.83 -16.34
CA GLY A 67 16.76 -2.22 -16.77
C GLY A 67 16.24 -3.27 -15.76
N VAL A 68 15.68 -2.85 -14.63
CA VAL A 68 15.02 -3.75 -13.67
C VAL A 68 13.55 -3.92 -14.07
N THR A 69 13.25 -5.01 -14.77
CA THR A 69 11.91 -5.28 -15.31
C THR A 69 10.93 -5.70 -14.22
N VAL A 70 11.40 -6.43 -13.21
CA VAL A 70 10.58 -7.00 -12.13
C VAL A 70 9.83 -5.92 -11.33
N ILE A 71 10.41 -4.73 -11.18
CA ILE A 71 9.78 -3.62 -10.45
C ILE A 71 8.47 -3.16 -11.10
N ASN A 72 8.28 -3.36 -12.41
CA ASN A 72 7.01 -3.06 -13.05
C ASN A 72 5.86 -3.86 -12.43
N ILE A 73 6.10 -5.09 -11.95
CA ILE A 73 5.07 -5.90 -11.28
C ILE A 73 4.61 -5.20 -10.00
N LEU A 74 5.53 -4.72 -9.17
CA LEU A 74 5.21 -3.97 -7.95
C LEU A 74 4.48 -2.66 -8.23
N ILE A 75 4.85 -1.95 -9.30
CA ILE A 75 4.14 -0.74 -9.74
C ILE A 75 2.69 -1.08 -10.11
N TYR A 76 2.48 -2.15 -10.89
CA TYR A 76 1.12 -2.59 -11.26
C TYR A 76 0.31 -3.07 -10.05
N GLU A 77 0.93 -3.76 -9.10
CA GLU A 77 0.34 -4.13 -7.81
C GLU A 77 -0.12 -2.89 -7.01
N GLY A 78 0.75 -1.88 -6.92
CA GLY A 78 0.43 -0.61 -6.26
C GLY A 78 -0.71 0.14 -6.95
N ILE A 79 -0.71 0.25 -8.27
CA ILE A 79 -1.77 0.90 -9.03
C ILE A 79 -3.11 0.15 -8.88
N ALA A 80 -3.09 -1.17 -9.01
CA ALA A 80 -4.29 -1.99 -8.83
C ALA A 80 -4.88 -1.81 -7.43
N PHE A 81 -4.04 -1.80 -6.39
CA PHE A 81 -4.46 -1.51 -5.03
C PHE A 81 -5.11 -0.14 -4.91
N ILE A 82 -4.52 0.92 -5.46
CA ILE A 82 -5.09 2.29 -5.45
C ILE A 82 -6.47 2.30 -6.10
N ILE A 83 -6.61 1.70 -7.28
CA ILE A 83 -7.87 1.69 -8.03
C ILE A 83 -8.95 0.99 -7.21
N VAL A 84 -8.67 -0.22 -6.71
CA VAL A 84 -9.63 -0.99 -5.92
C VAL A 84 -9.97 -0.29 -4.61
N LEU A 85 -8.98 0.26 -3.91
CA LEU A 85 -9.17 1.03 -2.68
C LEU A 85 -10.09 2.23 -2.92
N PHE A 86 -9.86 2.96 -4.01
CA PHE A 86 -10.67 4.13 -4.38
C PHE A 86 -12.12 3.75 -4.68
N VAL A 87 -12.34 2.69 -5.48
CA VAL A 87 -13.67 2.18 -5.80
C VAL A 87 -14.39 1.73 -4.53
N LEU A 88 -13.75 0.93 -3.67
CA LEU A 88 -14.34 0.46 -2.41
C LEU A 88 -14.62 1.62 -1.44
N ALA A 89 -13.74 2.63 -1.36
CA ALA A 89 -13.97 3.80 -0.54
C ALA A 89 -15.17 4.62 -1.01
N ILE A 90 -15.39 4.74 -2.33
CA ILE A 90 -16.59 5.37 -2.89
C ILE A 90 -17.83 4.56 -2.53
N LEU A 91 -17.80 3.24 -2.74
CA LEU A 91 -18.91 2.35 -2.41
C LEU A 91 -19.25 2.40 -0.92
N PHE A 92 -18.25 2.43 -0.05
CA PHE A 92 -18.43 2.57 1.38
C PHE A 92 -19.10 3.91 1.74
N LYS A 93 -18.62 5.03 1.17
CA LYS A 93 -19.26 6.35 1.38
C LYS A 93 -20.71 6.37 0.88
N PHE A 94 -20.98 5.77 -0.26
CA PHE A 94 -22.33 5.66 -0.82
C PHE A 94 -23.25 4.79 0.06
N LEU A 95 -22.74 3.67 0.58
CA LEU A 95 -23.45 2.82 1.53
C LEU A 95 -23.82 3.59 2.80
N LEU A 96 -22.88 4.36 3.36
CA LEU A 96 -23.15 5.20 4.53
C LEU A 96 -24.22 6.25 4.26
N PHE A 97 -24.23 6.85 3.06
CA PHE A 97 -25.22 7.84 2.65
C PHE A 97 -26.65 7.26 2.55
N ILE A 98 -26.81 6.04 2.06
CA ILE A 98 -28.14 5.40 1.91
C ILE A 98 -28.65 4.84 3.25
N THR A 99 -27.74 4.47 4.14
CA THR A 99 -28.09 3.78 5.38
C THR A 99 -28.66 4.77 6.41
N LYS A 100 -30.00 4.92 6.47
CA LYS A 100 -30.71 5.74 7.46
C LYS A 100 -30.35 5.42 8.93
N ILE A 101 -29.90 4.19 9.21
CA ILE A 101 -29.43 3.76 10.54
C ILE A 101 -28.14 4.48 10.92
N VAL A 102 -27.24 4.67 9.96
CA VAL A 102 -26.05 5.49 10.12
C VAL A 102 -26.51 6.90 10.43
N ASP A 103 -27.34 7.54 9.60
CA ASP A 103 -27.84 8.90 9.89
C ASP A 103 -28.50 9.05 11.27
N LYS A 104 -29.25 8.04 11.75
CA LYS A 104 -29.88 8.07 13.08
C LYS A 104 -28.88 7.90 14.23
N LEU A 105 -27.89 7.02 14.08
CA LEU A 105 -26.75 6.89 15.02
C LEU A 105 -25.84 8.13 14.99
N LEU A 106 -25.63 8.68 13.79
CA LEU A 106 -24.81 9.86 13.54
C LEU A 106 -25.44 11.13 14.10
N ASN A 107 -26.77 11.27 14.03
CA ASN A 107 -27.49 12.50 14.43
C ASN A 107 -28.10 12.44 15.84
N SER A 108 -28.50 11.28 16.37
CA SER A 108 -29.11 11.21 17.72
C SER A 108 -28.10 11.13 18.87
N LEU A 109 -26.82 10.86 18.59
CA LEU A 109 -25.74 10.82 19.58
C LEU A 109 -24.79 12.03 19.50
N ILE A 110 -25.14 13.05 18.69
CA ILE A 110 -24.58 14.41 18.78
C ILE A 110 -25.11 15.13 20.04
N VAL A 111 -25.38 14.39 21.11
CA VAL A 111 -25.53 15.00 22.43
C VAL A 111 -24.10 15.36 22.86
N LEU A 112 -23.88 16.66 22.85
CA LEU A 112 -22.68 17.45 23.05
C LEU A 112 -21.97 17.21 24.40
N THR A 113 -21.69 15.97 24.77
CA THR A 113 -20.87 15.68 25.94
C THR A 113 -19.40 15.71 25.50
N LEU A 114 -18.62 16.62 26.08
CA LEU A 114 -17.18 16.76 25.87
C LEU A 114 -16.42 15.41 25.87
N PRO A 115 -16.76 14.42 26.73
CA PRO A 115 -16.18 13.07 26.67
C PRO A 115 -16.27 12.37 25.30
N SER A 116 -17.43 12.43 24.62
CA SER A 116 -17.61 11.79 23.31
C SER A 116 -16.69 12.41 22.25
N LYS A 117 -16.47 13.72 22.31
CA LYS A 117 -15.57 14.39 21.37
C LYS A 117 -14.10 14.06 21.61
N ILE A 118 -13.68 13.96 22.87
CA ILE A 118 -12.32 13.56 23.24
C ILE A 118 -12.04 12.12 22.78
N LEU A 119 -12.95 11.19 23.05
CA LEU A 119 -12.82 9.82 22.53
C LEU A 119 -12.84 9.80 21.00
N GLY A 120 -13.66 10.64 20.37
CA GLY A 120 -13.66 10.85 18.93
C GLY A 120 -12.31 11.30 18.37
N MET A 121 -11.58 12.18 19.07
CA MET A 121 -10.21 12.60 18.70
C MET A 121 -9.25 11.41 18.66
N ILE A 122 -9.26 10.59 19.72
CA ILE A 122 -8.37 9.43 19.83
C ILE A 122 -8.63 8.47 18.66
N VAL A 123 -9.89 8.16 18.39
CA VAL A 123 -10.26 7.28 17.27
C VAL A 123 -9.89 7.91 15.92
N GLY A 124 -10.10 9.21 15.75
CA GLY A 124 -9.71 9.94 14.52
C GLY A 124 -8.20 10.00 14.30
N LEU A 125 -7.41 10.03 15.38
CA LEU A 125 -5.95 9.91 15.31
C LEU A 125 -5.54 8.52 14.80
N VAL A 126 -6.15 7.45 15.33
CA VAL A 126 -5.89 6.07 14.87
C VAL A 126 -6.27 5.91 13.39
N GLU A 127 -7.44 6.43 12.98
CA GLU A 127 -7.87 6.44 11.58
C GLU A 127 -6.85 7.17 10.68
N ALA A 128 -6.33 8.32 11.13
CA ALA A 128 -5.31 9.07 10.39
C ALA A 128 -3.97 8.35 10.28
N ILE A 129 -3.54 7.62 11.31
CA ILE A 129 -2.33 6.77 11.26
C ILE A 129 -2.50 5.69 10.18
N ILE A 130 -3.67 5.06 10.09
CA ILE A 130 -3.94 4.05 9.05
C ILE A 130 -3.92 4.69 7.66
N ILE A 131 -4.57 5.84 7.47
CA ILE A 131 -4.56 6.56 6.19
C ILE A 131 -3.14 6.97 5.79
N LEU A 132 -2.34 7.45 6.74
CA LEU A 132 -0.93 7.78 6.52
C LEU A 132 -0.11 6.56 6.13
N PHE A 133 -0.28 5.45 6.85
CA PHE A 133 0.37 4.19 6.52
C PHE A 133 0.08 3.78 5.07
N LEU A 134 -1.19 3.82 4.64
CA LEU A 134 -1.56 3.49 3.26
C LEU A 134 -0.91 4.43 2.25
N PHE A 135 -0.95 5.74 2.50
CA PHE A 135 -0.35 6.73 1.60
C PHE A 135 1.15 6.52 1.46
N LEU A 136 1.86 6.35 2.58
CA LEU A 136 3.30 6.12 2.58
C LEU A 136 3.64 4.78 1.93
N PHE A 137 2.90 3.73 2.25
CA PHE A 137 3.08 2.40 1.67
C PHE A 137 2.91 2.44 0.15
N ILE A 138 1.85 3.07 -0.35
CA ILE A 138 1.64 3.22 -1.79
C ILE A 138 2.77 4.04 -2.42
N SER A 139 3.18 5.12 -1.76
CA SER A 139 4.25 6.00 -2.26
C SER A 139 5.58 5.25 -2.40
N THR A 140 5.92 4.36 -1.47
CA THR A 140 7.13 3.53 -1.58
C THR A 140 7.04 2.52 -2.72
N GLN A 141 5.87 1.90 -2.97
CA GLN A 141 5.67 0.96 -4.10
C GLN A 141 5.96 1.59 -5.47
N VAL A 142 5.54 2.84 -5.67
CA VAL A 142 5.75 3.56 -6.94
C VAL A 142 7.09 4.30 -6.99
N ASN A 143 7.97 4.08 -6.02
CA ASN A 143 9.22 4.82 -5.81
C ASN A 143 9.03 6.35 -5.74
N PHE A 144 7.84 6.81 -5.38
CA PHE A 144 7.52 8.22 -5.28
C PHE A 144 7.87 8.66 -3.85
N PHE A 145 8.79 9.62 -3.72
CA PHE A 145 9.32 10.07 -2.42
C PHE A 145 10.04 9.00 -1.59
N ALA A 146 10.46 7.86 -2.17
CA ALA A 146 11.07 6.77 -1.38
C ALA A 146 12.28 7.23 -0.55
N ASP A 147 13.19 8.01 -1.16
CA ASP A 147 14.35 8.57 -0.47
C ASP A 147 13.93 9.56 0.64
N ASP A 148 12.87 10.35 0.43
CA ASP A 148 12.35 11.28 1.43
C ASP A 148 11.63 10.55 2.58
N ILE A 149 10.92 9.47 2.30
CA ILE A 149 10.24 8.65 3.31
C ILE A 149 11.26 7.93 4.18
N ASN A 150 12.32 7.37 3.58
CA ASN A 150 13.40 6.69 4.31
C ASN A 150 14.18 7.64 5.22
N ASN A 151 14.35 8.90 4.80
CA ASN A 151 15.02 9.93 5.59
C ASN A 151 14.07 10.66 6.56
N SER A 152 12.78 10.32 6.58
CA SER A 152 11.78 10.92 7.47
C SER A 152 11.79 10.27 8.84
N LYS A 153 11.81 11.09 9.89
CA LYS A 153 11.74 10.63 11.28
C LYS A 153 10.41 9.92 11.56
N TYR A 154 9.31 10.47 11.06
CA TYR A 154 7.96 9.94 11.34
C TYR A 154 7.44 9.01 10.24
N GLY A 155 7.83 9.23 8.98
CA GLY A 155 7.41 8.40 7.85
C GLY A 155 7.86 6.94 8.01
N HIS A 156 9.13 6.74 8.35
CA HIS A 156 9.65 5.39 8.62
C HIS A 156 8.96 4.73 9.82
N LEU A 157 8.72 5.49 10.90
CA LEU A 157 8.05 4.98 12.11
C LEU A 157 6.64 4.49 11.81
N ILE A 158 5.86 5.24 11.02
CA ILE A 158 4.49 4.84 10.65
C ILE A 158 4.49 3.55 9.85
N LEU A 159 5.41 3.40 8.89
CA LEU A 159 5.50 2.17 8.08
C LEU A 159 5.87 0.94 8.89
N LYS A 160 6.76 1.09 9.89
CA LYS A 160 7.27 -0.02 10.68
C LYS A 160 6.38 -0.41 11.86
N GLU A 161 5.82 0.57 12.55
CA GLU A 161 5.16 0.36 13.86
C GLU A 161 3.63 0.29 13.76
N THR A 162 3.01 0.53 12.59
CA THR A 162 1.55 0.47 12.45
C THR A 162 1.08 -0.99 12.29
N PRO A 163 0.39 -1.58 13.29
CA PRO A 163 0.04 -3.01 13.31
C PRO A 163 -1.22 -3.31 12.50
N PHE A 164 -1.26 -2.87 11.24
CA PHE A 164 -2.38 -3.08 10.33
C PHE A 164 -2.05 -4.05 9.17
N LEU A 165 -0.90 -4.70 9.27
CA LEU A 165 -0.45 -5.66 8.28
C LEU A 165 -1.29 -6.94 8.40
N SER A 166 -2.40 -7.02 7.66
CA SER A 166 -2.91 -8.34 7.27
C SER A 166 -1.74 -9.11 6.65
N GLY A 167 -1.70 -10.44 6.78
CA GLY A 167 -0.58 -11.24 6.25
C GLY A 167 -0.24 -10.93 4.79
N SER A 168 -1.23 -10.50 3.99
CA SER A 168 -1.04 -10.04 2.61
C SER A 168 -0.31 -8.69 2.49
N VAL A 169 -0.57 -7.72 3.36
CA VAL A 169 0.18 -6.44 3.33
C VAL A 169 1.63 -6.65 3.75
N GLU A 170 1.85 -7.49 4.76
CA GLU A 170 3.19 -7.79 5.27
C GLU A 170 4.09 -8.39 4.17
N LYS A 171 3.54 -9.36 3.43
CA LYS A 171 4.20 -10.00 2.28
C LYS A 171 4.62 -8.98 1.22
N VAL A 172 3.72 -8.07 0.84
CA VAL A 172 4.01 -7.03 -0.17
C VAL A 172 5.03 -6.02 0.37
N TYR A 173 4.88 -5.58 1.63
CA TYR A 173 5.82 -4.65 2.26
C TYR A 173 7.24 -5.24 2.33
N LYS A 174 7.39 -6.47 2.83
CA LYS A 174 8.68 -7.17 2.91
C LYS A 174 9.31 -7.36 1.53
N SER A 175 8.50 -7.71 0.52
CA SER A 175 9.00 -7.85 -0.85
C SER A 175 9.59 -6.54 -1.38
N VAL A 176 8.91 -5.43 -1.10
CA VAL A 176 9.34 -4.10 -1.50
C VAL A 176 10.57 -3.69 -0.73
N GLU A 177 10.58 -3.81 0.59
CA GLU A 177 11.76 -3.52 1.41
C GLU A 177 12.99 -4.31 0.93
N GLU A 178 12.87 -5.63 0.74
CA GLU A 178 13.94 -6.49 0.22
C GLU A 178 14.39 -6.08 -1.19
N ILE A 179 13.47 -5.79 -2.12
CA ILE A 179 13.81 -5.41 -3.50
C ILE A 179 14.48 -4.03 -3.55
N TYR A 180 13.99 -3.06 -2.78
CA TYR A 180 14.55 -1.72 -2.77
C TYR A 180 15.89 -1.66 -2.04
N SER A 181 16.17 -2.52 -1.05
CA SER A 181 17.49 -2.60 -0.44
C SER A 181 18.58 -3.08 -1.41
N LEU A 182 18.22 -3.87 -2.44
CA LEU A 182 19.15 -4.25 -3.49
C LEU A 182 19.61 -3.04 -4.33
N LYS A 183 18.88 -1.92 -4.34
CA LYS A 183 19.28 -0.71 -5.10
C LYS A 183 20.68 -0.24 -4.72
N ASP A 184 21.04 -0.34 -3.45
CA ASP A 184 22.35 0.09 -2.94
C ASP A 184 23.47 -0.90 -3.31
N GLU A 185 23.16 -2.20 -3.38
CA GLU A 185 24.09 -3.25 -3.79
C GLU A 185 24.45 -3.19 -5.28
N TYR A 186 23.50 -2.79 -6.14
CA TYR A 186 23.64 -2.86 -7.60
C TYR A 186 23.77 -1.49 -8.29
N LYS A 187 23.84 -0.39 -7.53
CA LYS A 187 23.88 1.00 -8.00
C LYS A 187 24.95 1.27 -9.08
N ASP A 188 26.11 0.63 -8.95
CA ASP A 188 27.28 0.81 -9.81
C ASP A 188 27.65 -0.47 -10.60
N SER A 189 26.84 -1.53 -10.47
CA SER A 189 27.08 -2.79 -11.16
C SER A 189 26.42 -2.78 -12.55
N ASN A 190 27.11 -3.32 -13.55
CA ASN A 190 26.49 -3.67 -14.83
C ASN A 190 25.56 -4.89 -14.72
N ASP A 191 25.46 -5.53 -13.54
CA ASP A 191 24.78 -6.81 -13.33
C ASP A 191 23.32 -6.65 -12.92
N LYS A 192 22.57 -5.92 -13.74
CA LYS A 192 21.12 -5.73 -13.61
C LYS A 192 20.34 -7.04 -13.74
N LYS A 193 20.97 -8.07 -14.31
CA LYS A 193 20.41 -9.42 -14.45
C LYS A 193 20.30 -10.09 -13.09
N GLU A 194 21.35 -10.04 -12.29
CA GLU A 194 21.34 -10.58 -10.93
C GLU A 194 20.34 -9.85 -10.02
N PHE A 195 20.19 -8.52 -10.19
CA PHE A 195 19.11 -7.78 -9.51
C PHE A 195 17.75 -8.38 -9.87
N ASN A 196 17.44 -8.51 -11.17
CA ASN A 196 16.14 -9.05 -11.59
C ASN A 196 15.92 -10.48 -11.06
N LYS A 197 16.96 -11.32 -11.04
CA LYS A 197 16.92 -12.69 -10.50
C LYS A 197 16.56 -12.72 -9.01
N LYS A 198 17.23 -11.90 -8.19
CA LYS A 198 16.88 -11.76 -6.76
C LYS A 198 15.49 -11.18 -6.58
N ALA A 199 15.11 -10.18 -7.37
CA ALA A 199 13.81 -9.53 -7.26
C ALA A 199 12.65 -10.48 -7.57
N ILE A 200 12.72 -11.27 -8.66
CA ILE A 200 11.65 -12.23 -8.99
C ILE A 200 11.55 -13.32 -7.93
N HIS A 201 12.69 -13.79 -7.41
CA HIS A 201 12.73 -14.76 -6.31
C HIS A 201 12.02 -14.21 -5.06
N THR A 202 12.27 -12.95 -4.69
CA THR A 202 11.58 -12.29 -3.57
C THR A 202 10.08 -12.18 -3.80
N LEU A 203 9.62 -11.82 -5.02
CA LEU A 203 8.18 -11.74 -5.32
C LEU A 203 7.47 -13.10 -5.23
N LEU A 204 8.11 -14.17 -5.69
CA LEU A 204 7.59 -15.54 -5.61
C LEU A 204 7.57 -16.04 -4.16
N LYS A 205 8.68 -15.85 -3.42
CA LYS A 205 8.83 -16.24 -2.01
C LYS A 205 7.75 -15.68 -1.10
N HIS A 206 7.38 -14.42 -1.31
CA HIS A 206 6.35 -13.75 -0.52
C HIS A 206 4.96 -13.83 -1.15
N GLU A 207 4.77 -14.63 -2.21
CA GLU A 207 3.49 -14.83 -2.90
C GLU A 207 2.86 -13.51 -3.41
N VAL A 208 3.70 -12.53 -3.76
CA VAL A 208 3.25 -11.31 -4.44
C VAL A 208 3.04 -11.57 -5.93
N LEU A 209 3.85 -12.44 -6.51
CA LEU A 209 3.69 -12.98 -7.86
C LEU A 209 3.43 -14.48 -7.77
N ASP A 210 2.39 -14.98 -8.41
CA ASP A 210 2.15 -16.42 -8.51
C ASP A 210 2.97 -17.06 -9.65
N VAL A 211 3.24 -18.35 -9.51
CA VAL A 211 4.06 -19.14 -10.45
C VAL A 211 3.52 -19.09 -11.88
N ASN A 212 2.20 -19.17 -12.07
CA ASN A 212 1.59 -19.18 -13.41
C ASN A 212 1.72 -17.81 -14.08
N SER A 213 1.51 -16.73 -13.33
CA SER A 213 1.73 -15.37 -13.80
C SER A 213 3.20 -15.14 -14.13
N ALA A 214 4.13 -15.65 -13.33
CA ALA A 214 5.57 -15.58 -13.60
C ALA A 214 5.92 -16.29 -14.92
N ASP A 215 5.43 -17.51 -15.12
CA ASP A 215 5.64 -18.28 -16.37
C ASP A 215 5.17 -17.48 -17.59
N LYS A 216 3.94 -16.96 -17.56
CA LYS A 216 3.41 -16.13 -18.66
C LYS A 216 4.27 -14.90 -18.92
N LEU A 217 4.71 -14.20 -17.88
CA LEU A 217 5.53 -13.00 -18.03
C LEU A 217 6.89 -13.30 -18.69
N VAL A 218 7.46 -14.48 -18.42
CA VAL A 218 8.66 -14.98 -19.11
C VAL A 218 8.36 -15.31 -20.57
N GLU A 219 7.28 -16.05 -20.84
CA GLU A 219 6.86 -16.40 -22.20
C GLU A 219 6.57 -15.17 -23.08
N MET A 220 6.02 -14.12 -22.47
CA MET A 220 5.74 -12.84 -23.12
C MET A 220 6.98 -11.94 -23.29
N ASN A 221 8.19 -12.44 -22.94
CA ASN A 221 9.45 -11.66 -22.97
C ASN A 221 9.39 -10.36 -22.15
N LYS A 222 8.55 -10.28 -21.11
CA LYS A 222 8.45 -9.10 -20.23
C LYS A 222 9.52 -9.10 -19.15
N LEU A 223 9.98 -10.28 -18.75
CA LEU A 223 11.01 -10.46 -17.72
C LEU A 223 12.35 -10.74 -18.39
N LYS A 224 13.30 -9.81 -18.23
CA LYS A 224 14.67 -9.92 -18.77
C LYS A 224 15.58 -10.59 -17.73
N ILE A 225 15.39 -11.89 -17.53
CA ILE A 225 16.10 -12.68 -16.52
C ILE A 225 16.62 -13.96 -17.16
N ASP A 226 17.92 -14.20 -17.05
CA ASP A 226 18.51 -15.47 -17.44
C ASP A 226 18.06 -16.55 -16.42
N ASP A 227 17.76 -17.76 -16.88
CA ASP A 227 17.30 -18.87 -16.03
C ASP A 227 15.99 -18.60 -15.26
N ALA A 228 15.15 -17.68 -15.74
CA ALA A 228 13.87 -17.33 -15.10
C ALA A 228 13.00 -18.56 -14.78
N LYS A 229 12.96 -19.53 -15.70
CA LYS A 229 12.18 -20.77 -15.54
C LYS A 229 12.69 -21.64 -14.38
N GLU A 230 14.01 -21.78 -14.24
CA GLU A 230 14.61 -22.56 -13.16
C GLU A 230 14.26 -21.95 -11.78
N ILE A 231 14.24 -20.61 -11.69
CA ILE A 231 13.85 -19.91 -10.47
C ILE A 231 12.38 -20.14 -10.16
N ILE A 232 11.51 -20.06 -11.17
CA ILE A 232 10.06 -20.26 -11.01
C ILE A 232 9.75 -21.69 -10.57
N ASP A 233 10.47 -22.68 -11.10
CA ASP A 233 10.28 -24.10 -10.77
C ASP A 233 10.57 -24.44 -9.30
N LEU A 234 11.38 -23.63 -8.59
CA LEU A 234 11.63 -23.77 -7.15
C LEU A 234 10.37 -23.54 -6.29
N TYR A 235 9.34 -22.90 -6.85
CA TYR A 235 8.13 -22.46 -6.14
C TYR A 235 6.86 -23.20 -6.60
N ARG A 236 7.00 -24.21 -7.47
CA ARG A 236 5.89 -25.06 -7.94
C ARG A 236 5.37 -26.03 -6.88
#